data_AF-A0A9E0HEC7-F1
#
_entry.id   AF-A0A9E0HEC7-F1
#
_cell.length_a   1.000
_cell.length_b   1.000
_cell.length_c   1.000
_cell.angle_alpha   90.00
_cell.angle_beta   90.00
_cell.angle_gamma   90.00
#
_symmetry.space_group_name_H-M   'P 1'
#
loop_
_entity.id
_entity.type
_entity.pdbx_description
1 polymer ?
#
loop_
_entity_poly.entity_id
_entity_poly.type
_entity_poly.pdbx_seq_one_letter_code
_entity_poly.pdbx_strand_id
1 'polypeptide(L)'
;MDDAERDDARTWAERYIAIIEAYDLCPWAAPARARGEVWIEACEVDDVEDTLARFTATPTAVVGLCVVPNFDGDPTALRRWRGALCERPLGKVLALADFHPDATLDATTPQRLIPFLRRSPDPLIQAVRHETLAGLRRGGTMLVPSDQLAALAGRPPPRPRDVSEQVAEDNHARMARDGAALAAALDELVTARRADRASRGRPRR
;
A
#
# COMPACT_ATOMS: atom_id res chain seq x y z
N MET A 1 6.49 -12.49 18.57
CA MET A 1 6.91 -11.09 18.53
C MET A 1 6.71 -10.41 19.88
N ASP A 2 7.75 -9.82 20.44
CA ASP A 2 7.64 -8.96 21.62
C ASP A 2 7.19 -7.53 21.24
N ASP A 3 6.88 -6.69 22.24
CA ASP A 3 6.39 -5.33 22.02
C ASP A 3 7.43 -4.43 21.34
N ALA A 4 8.72 -4.64 21.63
CA ALA A 4 9.79 -3.84 21.05
C ALA A 4 9.95 -4.13 19.55
N GLU A 5 9.83 -5.40 19.15
CA GLU A 5 9.79 -5.81 17.74
C GLU A 5 8.57 -5.23 17.01
N ARG A 6 7.40 -5.19 17.66
CA ARG A 6 6.17 -4.61 17.08
C ARG A 6 6.30 -3.10 16.87
N ASP A 7 6.79 -2.38 17.87
CA ASP A 7 6.97 -0.92 17.80
C ASP A 7 8.04 -0.53 16.77
N ASP A 8 9.08 -1.32 16.66
CA ASP A 8 10.11 -1.14 15.65
C ASP A 8 9.56 -1.35 14.23
N ALA A 9 8.83 -2.44 13.98
CA ALA A 9 8.18 -2.68 12.69
C ALA A 9 7.18 -1.56 12.32
N ARG A 10 6.43 -1.04 13.31
CA ARG A 10 5.56 0.14 13.12
C ARG A 10 6.37 1.35 12.69
N THR A 11 7.48 1.64 13.38
CA THR A 11 8.36 2.78 13.06
C THR A 11 8.88 2.72 11.62
N TRP A 12 9.27 1.53 11.14
CA TRP A 12 9.72 1.35 9.76
C TRP A 12 8.59 1.51 8.73
N ALA A 13 7.38 1.02 9.04
CA ALA A 13 6.21 1.26 8.21
C ALA A 13 5.86 2.76 8.12
N GLU A 14 6.00 3.52 9.20
CA GLU A 14 5.80 4.98 9.20
C GLU A 14 6.83 5.72 8.34
N ARG A 15 8.09 5.27 8.34
CA ARG A 15 9.13 5.82 7.44
C ARG A 15 8.80 5.55 5.97
N TYR A 16 8.27 4.37 5.66
CA TYR A 16 7.76 4.07 4.33
C TYR A 16 6.62 5.01 3.93
N ILE A 17 5.64 5.23 4.80
CA ILE A 17 4.54 6.19 4.56
C ILE A 17 5.09 7.59 4.29
N ALA A 18 6.11 8.04 5.02
CA ALA A 18 6.73 9.34 4.79
C ALA A 18 7.32 9.48 3.36
N ILE A 19 7.87 8.40 2.78
CA ILE A 19 8.30 8.39 1.37
C ILE A 19 7.09 8.49 0.43
N ILE A 20 6.04 7.72 0.69
CA ILE A 20 4.79 7.77 -0.11
C ILE A 20 4.21 9.19 -0.14
N GLU A 21 4.25 9.90 1.00
CA GLU A 21 3.79 11.28 1.13
C GLU A 21 4.74 12.27 0.43
N ALA A 22 6.06 12.15 0.64
CA ALA A 22 7.06 13.06 0.06
C ALA A 22 7.07 13.03 -1.47
N TYR A 23 6.80 11.85 -2.06
CA TYR A 23 6.71 11.67 -3.50
C TYR A 23 5.29 11.71 -4.03
N ASP A 24 4.28 11.98 -3.18
CA ASP A 24 2.86 12.07 -3.58
C ASP A 24 2.44 10.89 -4.48
N LEU A 25 2.77 9.68 -4.02
CA LEU A 25 2.48 8.42 -4.71
C LEU A 25 1.06 7.93 -4.46
N CYS A 26 0.41 8.49 -3.44
CA CYS A 26 -0.94 8.18 -3.04
C CYS A 26 -1.60 9.48 -2.55
N PRO A 27 -2.59 10.03 -3.28
CA PRO A 27 -3.23 11.29 -2.91
C PRO A 27 -4.01 11.20 -1.58
N TRP A 28 -4.25 9.98 -1.08
CA TRP A 28 -4.95 9.75 0.19
C TRP A 28 -4.02 9.55 1.39
N ALA A 29 -2.71 9.30 1.19
CA ALA A 29 -1.81 8.94 2.29
C ALA A 29 -1.73 10.03 3.36
N ALA A 30 -1.32 11.25 2.98
CA ALA A 30 -1.20 12.36 3.91
C ALA A 30 -2.54 12.76 4.57
N PRO A 31 -3.67 12.88 3.83
CA PRO A 31 -4.96 13.17 4.46
C PRO A 31 -5.41 12.08 5.44
N ALA A 32 -5.26 10.79 5.10
CA ALA A 32 -5.64 9.70 5.99
C ALA A 32 -4.79 9.69 7.27
N ARG A 33 -3.48 9.91 7.14
CA ARG A 33 -2.58 10.01 8.29
C ARG A 33 -2.92 11.19 9.19
N ALA A 34 -3.19 12.37 8.61
CA ALA A 34 -3.57 13.57 9.36
C ALA A 34 -4.89 13.40 10.14
N ARG A 35 -5.81 12.56 9.64
CA ARG A 35 -7.08 12.24 10.32
C ARG A 35 -6.98 11.07 11.30
N GLY A 36 -5.81 10.46 11.47
CA GLY A 36 -5.64 9.28 12.34
C GLY A 36 -6.34 8.03 11.80
N GLU A 37 -6.55 7.95 10.49
CA GLU A 37 -7.28 6.85 9.83
C GLU A 37 -6.37 5.69 9.42
N VAL A 38 -5.05 5.83 9.61
CA VAL A 38 -4.06 4.81 9.29
C VAL A 38 -3.79 3.98 10.54
N TRP A 39 -4.05 2.68 10.42
CA TRP A 39 -3.82 1.70 11.47
C TRP A 39 -2.64 0.81 11.08
N ILE A 40 -1.67 0.66 11.98
CA ILE A 40 -0.45 -0.11 11.73
C ILE A 40 -0.25 -1.08 12.89
N GLU A 41 -0.27 -2.36 12.58
CA GLU A 41 0.01 -3.41 13.54
C GLU A 41 0.96 -4.45 12.94
N ALA A 42 2.04 -4.75 13.68
CA ALA A 42 2.95 -5.83 13.35
C ALA A 42 2.46 -7.14 13.98
N CYS A 43 2.55 -8.24 13.26
CA CYS A 43 2.06 -9.56 13.68
C CYS A 43 2.91 -10.69 13.09
N GLU A 44 2.79 -11.88 13.65
CA GLU A 44 3.33 -13.10 13.02
C GLU A 44 2.44 -13.54 11.85
N VAL A 45 2.98 -14.39 10.98
CA VAL A 45 2.25 -14.91 9.79
C VAL A 45 0.94 -15.58 10.20
N ASP A 46 0.96 -16.38 11.27
CA ASP A 46 -0.21 -17.13 11.75
C ASP A 46 -1.29 -16.23 12.37
N ASP A 47 -0.92 -15.02 12.81
CA ASP A 47 -1.81 -14.07 13.48
C ASP A 47 -2.43 -13.05 12.51
N VAL A 48 -2.11 -13.09 11.21
CA VAL A 48 -2.53 -12.03 10.28
C VAL A 48 -4.05 -11.94 10.16
N GLU A 49 -4.75 -13.08 10.21
CA GLU A 49 -6.21 -13.12 10.06
C GLU A 49 -6.88 -12.43 11.26
N ASP A 50 -6.44 -12.74 12.48
CA ASP A 50 -6.90 -12.09 13.70
C ASP A 50 -6.56 -10.60 13.73
N THR A 51 -5.40 -10.24 13.20
CA THR A 51 -4.94 -8.84 13.08
C THR A 51 -5.82 -8.05 12.11
N LEU A 52 -6.15 -8.63 10.95
CA LEU A 52 -7.11 -8.05 10.01
C LEU A 52 -8.52 -7.97 10.62
N ALA A 53 -8.93 -8.95 11.43
CA ALA A 53 -10.21 -8.90 12.15
C ALA A 53 -10.24 -7.72 13.15
N ARG A 54 -9.17 -7.47 13.91
CA ARG A 54 -9.06 -6.28 14.78
C ARG A 54 -9.16 -4.97 14.00
N PHE A 55 -8.53 -4.89 12.83
CA PHE A 55 -8.71 -3.75 11.93
C PHE A 55 -10.19 -3.58 11.53
N THR A 56 -10.88 -4.65 11.15
CA THR A 56 -12.32 -4.55 10.79
C THR A 56 -13.19 -4.11 11.96
N ALA A 57 -12.82 -4.42 13.19
CA ALA A 57 -13.51 -3.99 14.40
C ALA A 57 -13.20 -2.55 14.81
N THR A 58 -12.22 -1.89 14.19
CA THR A 58 -11.79 -0.52 14.53
C THR A 58 -12.45 0.49 13.58
N PRO A 59 -13.51 1.23 13.99
CA PRO A 59 -14.30 2.04 13.06
C PRO A 59 -13.59 3.29 12.55
N THR A 60 -12.64 3.80 13.32
CA THR A 60 -11.85 5.00 12.97
C THR A 60 -10.75 4.70 11.94
N ALA A 61 -10.38 3.43 11.77
CA ALA A 61 -9.35 3.01 10.83
C ALA A 61 -9.95 2.78 9.44
N VAL A 62 -9.39 3.48 8.45
CA VAL A 62 -9.78 3.38 7.04
C VAL A 62 -8.80 2.53 6.26
N VAL A 63 -7.51 2.64 6.57
CA VAL A 63 -6.43 1.86 5.95
C VAL A 63 -5.68 1.11 7.04
N GLY A 64 -5.62 -0.21 6.92
CA GLY A 64 -4.85 -1.08 7.81
C GLY A 64 -3.57 -1.55 7.14
N LEU A 65 -2.45 -1.47 7.84
CA LEU A 65 -1.17 -2.06 7.46
C LEU A 65 -0.83 -3.18 8.46
N CYS A 66 -1.04 -4.42 8.06
CA CYS A 66 -0.62 -5.60 8.82
C CYS A 66 0.81 -5.93 8.42
N VAL A 67 1.79 -5.50 9.23
CA VAL A 67 3.21 -5.72 8.98
C VAL A 67 3.59 -7.10 9.46
N VAL A 68 4.33 -7.85 8.64
CA VAL A 68 4.70 -9.24 8.90
C VAL A 68 6.21 -9.40 8.74
N PRO A 69 7.02 -8.80 9.65
CA PRO A 69 8.47 -8.74 9.49
C PRO A 69 9.11 -10.12 9.33
N ASN A 70 8.59 -11.14 10.02
CA ASN A 70 9.18 -12.48 10.00
C ASN A 70 8.76 -13.34 8.80
N PHE A 71 8.00 -12.79 7.84
CA PHE A 71 7.71 -13.48 6.58
C PHE A 71 9.01 -13.65 5.77
N ASP A 72 9.34 -14.90 5.43
CA ASP A 72 10.58 -15.33 4.80
C ASP A 72 10.42 -15.70 3.30
N GLY A 73 9.20 -15.67 2.79
CA GLY A 73 8.90 -15.96 1.39
C GLY A 73 9.29 -14.82 0.44
N ASP A 74 9.33 -15.13 -0.85
CA ASP A 74 9.55 -14.15 -1.92
C ASP A 74 8.26 -13.33 -2.25
N PRO A 75 8.32 -12.29 -3.11
CA PRO A 75 7.13 -11.53 -3.50
C PRO A 75 5.99 -12.38 -4.07
N THR A 76 6.31 -13.50 -4.73
CA THR A 76 5.31 -14.41 -5.30
C THR A 76 4.62 -15.20 -4.21
N ALA A 77 5.36 -15.66 -3.20
CA ALA A 77 4.82 -16.32 -2.01
C ALA A 77 3.87 -15.38 -1.26
N LEU A 78 4.26 -14.11 -1.05
CA LEU A 78 3.39 -13.13 -0.39
C LEU A 78 2.11 -12.88 -1.20
N ARG A 79 2.21 -12.77 -2.53
CA ARG A 79 1.05 -12.59 -3.40
C ARG A 79 0.09 -13.78 -3.37
N ARG A 80 0.61 -15.01 -3.34
CA ARG A 80 -0.19 -16.24 -3.19
C ARG A 80 -0.88 -16.26 -1.84
N TRP A 81 -0.16 -15.90 -0.78
CA TRP A 81 -0.71 -15.82 0.57
C TRP A 81 -1.83 -14.78 0.69
N ARG A 82 -1.64 -13.57 0.15
CA ARG A 82 -2.71 -12.56 0.00
C ARG A 82 -3.90 -13.11 -0.80
N GLY A 83 -3.65 -13.90 -1.84
CA GLY A 83 -4.70 -14.59 -2.60
C GLY A 83 -5.55 -15.51 -1.71
N ALA A 84 -4.90 -16.35 -0.91
CA ALA A 84 -5.58 -17.22 0.05
C ALA A 84 -6.37 -16.43 1.11
N LEU A 85 -5.86 -15.31 1.60
CA LEU A 85 -6.58 -14.41 2.51
C LEU A 85 -7.84 -13.82 1.86
N CYS A 86 -7.80 -13.49 0.56
CA CYS A 86 -8.97 -13.01 -0.18
C CYS A 86 -10.07 -14.07 -0.34
N GLU A 87 -9.73 -15.36 -0.26
CA GLU A 87 -10.71 -16.46 -0.32
C GLU A 87 -11.40 -16.71 1.04
N ARG A 88 -10.88 -16.13 2.13
CA ARG A 88 -11.48 -16.18 3.48
C ARG A 88 -12.66 -15.20 3.60
N PRO A 89 -13.52 -15.34 4.64
CA PRO A 89 -14.61 -14.40 4.88
C PRO A 89 -14.18 -12.92 4.92
N LEU A 90 -12.98 -12.63 5.43
CA LEU A 90 -12.43 -11.27 5.43
C LEU A 90 -12.25 -10.66 4.03
N GLY A 91 -11.93 -11.48 3.01
CA GLY A 91 -11.81 -11.01 1.63
C GLY A 91 -13.12 -10.50 1.02
N LYS A 92 -14.27 -10.85 1.61
CA LYS A 92 -15.59 -10.33 1.22
C LYS A 92 -15.84 -8.90 1.70
N VAL A 93 -15.13 -8.45 2.73
CA VAL A 93 -15.30 -7.12 3.33
C VAL A 93 -14.09 -6.22 3.16
N LEU A 94 -12.91 -6.80 2.93
CA LEU A 94 -11.64 -6.11 2.71
C LEU A 94 -11.12 -6.30 1.28
N ALA A 95 -10.62 -5.21 0.71
CA ALA A 95 -9.67 -5.27 -0.39
C ALA A 95 -8.26 -5.37 0.18
N LEU A 96 -7.50 -6.36 -0.28
CA LEU A 96 -6.15 -6.64 0.21
C LEU A 96 -5.09 -6.38 -0.87
N ALA A 97 -3.95 -5.83 -0.47
CA ALA A 97 -2.79 -5.61 -1.32
C ALA A 97 -1.50 -6.06 -0.62
N ASP A 98 -0.64 -6.75 -1.36
CA ASP A 98 0.68 -7.21 -0.91
C ASP A 98 1.77 -6.17 -1.20
N PHE A 99 2.71 -6.05 -0.26
CA PHE A 99 3.86 -5.16 -0.30
C PHE A 99 5.10 -5.93 0.17
N HIS A 100 6.19 -5.87 -0.59
CA HIS A 100 7.36 -6.71 -0.36
C HIS A 100 8.67 -5.96 -0.62
N PRO A 101 9.71 -6.09 0.25
CA PRO A 101 10.99 -5.38 0.10
C PRO A 101 11.77 -5.75 -1.17
N ASP A 102 11.53 -6.93 -1.73
CA ASP A 102 12.17 -7.43 -2.96
C ASP A 102 11.36 -7.20 -4.24
N ALA A 103 10.32 -6.36 -4.23
CA ALA A 103 9.60 -6.03 -5.44
C ALA A 103 10.51 -5.31 -6.46
N THR A 104 10.63 -5.87 -7.66
CA THR A 104 11.53 -5.38 -8.72
C THR A 104 10.91 -4.23 -9.50
N LEU A 105 11.73 -3.26 -9.93
CA LEU A 105 11.30 -2.17 -10.80
C LEU A 105 10.89 -2.69 -12.19
N ASP A 106 9.67 -2.32 -12.59
CA ASP A 106 9.15 -2.60 -13.91
C ASP A 106 8.25 -1.44 -14.38
N ALA A 107 8.87 -0.43 -14.97
CA ALA A 107 8.18 0.77 -15.44
C ALA A 107 7.63 0.63 -16.88
N THR A 108 7.47 -0.59 -17.40
CA THR A 108 7.01 -0.79 -18.79
C THR A 108 5.55 -0.36 -18.99
N THR A 109 4.70 -0.53 -17.98
CA THR A 109 3.34 -0.01 -17.95
C THR A 109 2.99 0.51 -16.55
N PRO A 110 1.96 1.38 -16.41
CA PRO A 110 1.50 1.83 -15.10
C PRO A 110 1.21 0.69 -14.12
N GLN A 111 0.58 -0.39 -14.58
CA GLN A 111 0.20 -1.53 -13.73
C GLN A 111 1.41 -2.36 -13.31
N ARG A 112 2.42 -2.49 -14.19
CA ARG A 112 3.65 -3.24 -13.88
C ARG A 112 4.55 -2.48 -12.89
N LEU A 113 4.38 -1.16 -12.77
CA LEU A 113 5.10 -0.32 -11.81
C LEU A 113 4.57 -0.49 -10.36
N ILE A 114 3.28 -0.80 -10.19
CA ILE A 114 2.62 -0.85 -8.87
C ILE A 114 3.38 -1.70 -7.83
N PRO A 115 3.81 -2.94 -8.12
CA PRO A 115 4.55 -3.73 -7.15
C PRO A 115 5.81 -3.04 -6.63
N PHE A 116 6.55 -2.35 -7.51
CA PHE A 116 7.75 -1.60 -7.12
C PHE A 116 7.41 -0.42 -6.20
N LEU A 117 6.31 0.30 -6.47
CA LEU A 117 5.84 1.36 -5.57
C LEU A 117 5.35 0.81 -4.22
N ARG A 118 5.05 -0.50 -4.16
CA ARG A 118 4.69 -1.25 -2.94
C ARG A 118 5.90 -1.91 -2.27
N ARG A 119 7.10 -1.36 -2.47
CA ARG A 119 8.33 -1.88 -1.88
C ARG A 119 8.54 -1.34 -0.47
N SER A 120 7.85 -1.96 0.49
CA SER A 120 7.94 -1.65 1.93
C SER A 120 9.19 -2.27 2.57
N PRO A 121 9.68 -1.73 3.71
CA PRO A 121 10.87 -2.23 4.40
C PRO A 121 10.70 -3.64 4.98
N ASP A 122 9.49 -3.99 5.41
CA ASP A 122 9.08 -5.33 5.82
C ASP A 122 7.90 -5.79 4.95
N PRO A 123 7.72 -7.10 4.73
CA PRO A 123 6.51 -7.63 4.09
C PRO A 123 5.26 -7.18 4.84
N LEU A 124 4.22 -6.76 4.11
CA LEU A 124 2.95 -6.37 4.74
C LEU A 124 1.73 -6.64 3.84
N ILE A 125 0.57 -6.78 4.49
CA ILE A 125 -0.74 -6.77 3.84
C ILE A 125 -1.44 -5.46 4.18
N GLN A 126 -1.70 -4.66 3.16
CA GLN A 126 -2.59 -3.51 3.29
C GLN A 126 -4.05 -3.99 3.15
N ALA A 127 -4.92 -3.48 4.01
CA ALA A 127 -6.35 -3.70 3.98
C ALA A 127 -7.11 -2.38 3.90
N VAL A 128 -8.15 -2.34 3.07
CA VAL A 128 -9.12 -1.25 3.00
C VAL A 128 -10.52 -1.86 2.91
N ARG A 129 -11.51 -1.28 3.59
CA ARG A 129 -12.89 -1.77 3.50
C ARG A 129 -13.44 -1.52 2.09
N HIS A 130 -14.18 -2.49 1.54
CA HIS A 130 -14.81 -2.32 0.22
C HIS A 130 -15.76 -1.11 0.17
N GLU A 131 -16.45 -0.80 1.27
CA GLU A 131 -17.33 0.36 1.39
C GLU A 131 -16.58 1.69 1.23
N THR A 132 -15.37 1.79 1.79
CA THR A 132 -14.50 2.95 1.64
C THR A 132 -14.08 3.13 0.19
N LEU A 133 -13.64 2.05 -0.47
CA LEU A 133 -13.27 2.10 -1.89
C LEU A 133 -14.47 2.48 -2.77
N ALA A 134 -15.67 1.98 -2.45
CA ALA A 134 -16.90 2.36 -3.14
C ALA A 134 -17.25 3.84 -2.95
N GLY A 135 -16.92 4.43 -1.80
CA GLY A 135 -17.04 5.87 -1.54
C GLY A 135 -16.09 6.71 -2.40
N LEU A 136 -14.81 6.29 -2.46
CA LEU A 136 -13.78 6.96 -3.27
C LEU A 136 -14.12 6.95 -4.77
N ARG A 137 -14.60 5.82 -5.28
CA ARG A 137 -15.05 5.69 -6.69
C ARG A 137 -16.23 6.62 -7.01
N ARG A 138 -17.14 6.84 -6.05
CA ARG A 138 -18.30 7.74 -6.22
C ARG A 138 -17.90 9.23 -6.14
N GLY A 139 -16.88 9.57 -5.37
CA GLY A 139 -16.35 10.95 -5.28
C GLY A 139 -15.39 11.35 -6.41
N GLY A 140 -14.81 10.38 -7.12
CA GLY A 140 -13.82 10.60 -8.18
C GLY A 140 -14.37 10.83 -9.58
N THR A 141 -15.69 10.76 -9.79
CA THR A 141 -16.31 11.04 -11.10
C THR A 141 -16.49 12.55 -11.30
N MET A 142 -15.39 13.32 -11.40
CA MET A 142 -15.48 14.67 -11.94
C MET A 142 -15.43 14.57 -13.47
N LEU A 143 -16.53 14.92 -14.14
CA LEU A 143 -16.52 15.12 -15.59
C LEU A 143 -15.57 16.28 -15.89
N VAL A 144 -14.53 16.01 -16.68
CA VAL A 144 -13.65 17.05 -17.19
C VAL A 144 -14.49 17.99 -18.08
N PRO A 145 -14.28 19.32 -18.11
CA PRO A 145 -15.15 20.25 -18.84
C PRO A 145 -15.33 19.90 -20.34
N SER A 146 -14.34 19.26 -20.96
CA SER A 146 -14.41 18.73 -22.32
C SER A 146 -15.45 17.60 -22.48
N ASP A 147 -15.61 16.77 -21.47
CA ASP A 147 -16.54 15.63 -21.45
C ASP A 147 -17.96 16.11 -21.16
N GLN A 148 -18.09 17.17 -20.35
CA GLN A 148 -19.33 17.91 -20.17
C GLN A 148 -19.81 18.53 -21.49
N LEU A 149 -18.89 19.12 -22.26
CA LEU A 149 -19.17 19.69 -23.58
C LEU A 149 -19.56 18.61 -24.61
N ALA A 150 -18.92 17.43 -24.56
CA ALA A 150 -19.25 16.29 -25.42
C ALA A 150 -20.63 15.68 -25.09
N ALA A 151 -20.98 15.59 -23.81
CA ALA A 151 -22.30 15.15 -23.35
C ALA A 151 -23.42 16.12 -23.77
N LEU A 152 -23.16 17.44 -23.68
CA LEU A 152 -24.07 18.48 -24.20
C LEU A 152 -24.21 18.43 -25.73
N ALA A 153 -23.20 17.91 -26.43
CA ALA A 153 -23.21 17.68 -27.88
C ALA A 153 -23.81 16.33 -28.31
N GLY A 154 -24.46 15.60 -27.39
CA GLY A 154 -25.15 14.33 -27.68
C GLY A 154 -24.21 13.15 -27.96
N ARG A 155 -22.90 13.29 -27.68
CA ARG A 155 -21.97 12.17 -27.71
C ARG A 155 -22.03 11.44 -26.37
N PRO A 156 -22.00 10.10 -26.35
CA PRO A 156 -21.95 9.38 -25.08
C PRO A 156 -20.71 9.87 -24.31
N PRO A 157 -20.86 10.30 -23.04
CA PRO A 157 -19.71 10.73 -22.27
C PRO A 157 -18.69 9.58 -22.19
N PRO A 158 -17.39 9.86 -22.28
CA PRO A 158 -16.39 8.84 -22.00
C PRO A 158 -16.65 8.25 -20.62
N ARG A 159 -16.41 6.95 -20.46
CA ARG A 159 -16.56 6.28 -19.16
C ARG A 159 -15.68 7.02 -18.15
N PRO A 160 -16.19 7.36 -16.95
CA PRO A 160 -15.35 7.93 -15.91
C PRO A 160 -14.16 7.01 -15.68
N ARG A 161 -12.93 7.53 -15.75
CA ARG A 161 -11.72 6.74 -15.48
C ARG A 161 -11.77 6.20 -14.07
N ASP A 162 -11.37 4.94 -13.88
CA ASP A 162 -11.20 4.40 -12.53
C ASP A 162 -10.10 5.21 -11.84
N VAL A 163 -10.40 5.74 -10.66
CA VAL A 163 -9.47 6.54 -9.86
C VAL A 163 -8.15 5.79 -9.63
N SER A 164 -8.21 4.46 -9.51
CA SER A 164 -7.01 3.62 -9.39
C SER A 164 -6.16 3.60 -10.66
N GLU A 165 -6.77 3.68 -11.84
CA GLU A 165 -6.04 3.77 -13.12
C GLU A 165 -5.36 5.13 -13.24
N GLN A 166 -6.07 6.21 -12.89
CA GLN A 166 -5.51 7.56 -12.91
C GLN A 166 -4.29 7.68 -11.98
N VAL A 167 -4.39 7.17 -10.75
CA VAL A 167 -3.24 7.17 -9.82
C VAL A 167 -2.06 6.35 -10.35
N ALA A 168 -2.32 5.21 -11.01
CA ALA A 168 -1.26 4.42 -11.62
C ALA A 168 -0.57 5.19 -12.77
N GLU A 169 -1.34 5.87 -13.62
CA GLU A 169 -0.82 6.71 -14.71
C GLU A 169 0.00 7.89 -14.16
N ASP A 170 -0.51 8.59 -13.15
CA ASP A 170 0.17 9.73 -12.52
C ASP A 170 1.50 9.30 -11.90
N ASN A 171 1.51 8.15 -11.21
CA ASN A 171 2.71 7.56 -10.65
C ASN A 171 3.70 7.11 -11.72
N HIS A 172 3.23 6.58 -12.84
CA HIS A 172 4.08 6.22 -13.98
C HIS A 172 4.72 7.46 -14.61
N ALA A 173 3.94 8.52 -14.83
CA ALA A 173 4.44 9.80 -15.31
C ALA A 173 5.44 10.45 -14.33
N ARG A 174 5.22 10.30 -13.02
CA ARG A 174 6.16 10.75 -11.99
C ARG A 174 7.45 9.94 -12.01
N MET A 175 7.37 8.62 -12.15
CA MET A 175 8.54 7.74 -12.25
C MET A 175 9.45 8.15 -13.42
N ALA A 176 8.89 8.67 -14.51
CA ALA A 176 9.67 9.20 -15.62
C ALA A 176 10.45 10.50 -15.29
N ARG A 177 9.99 11.29 -14.31
CA ARG A 177 10.64 12.55 -13.89
C ARG A 177 11.60 12.36 -12.72
N ASP A 178 11.13 11.68 -11.68
CA ASP A 178 11.76 11.63 -10.35
C ASP A 178 12.21 10.21 -9.96
N GLY A 179 12.10 9.25 -10.88
CA GLY A 179 12.21 7.83 -10.56
C GLY A 179 13.54 7.38 -9.97
N ALA A 180 14.65 8.02 -10.34
CA ALA A 180 15.95 7.69 -9.77
C ALA A 180 16.04 8.05 -8.27
N ALA A 181 15.53 9.21 -7.88
CA ALA A 181 15.51 9.64 -6.48
C ALA A 181 14.55 8.79 -5.64
N LEU A 182 13.36 8.50 -6.19
CA LEU A 182 12.40 7.61 -5.53
C LEU A 182 12.97 6.20 -5.34
N ALA A 183 13.58 5.63 -6.38
CA ALA A 183 14.19 4.31 -6.30
C ALA A 183 15.29 4.26 -5.24
N ALA A 184 16.18 5.26 -5.22
CA ALA A 184 17.23 5.38 -4.22
C ALA A 184 16.67 5.48 -2.79
N ALA A 185 15.61 6.26 -2.57
CA ALA A 185 14.97 6.39 -1.26
C ALA A 185 14.36 5.07 -0.77
N LEU A 186 13.71 4.31 -1.66
CA LEU A 186 13.19 2.98 -1.34
C LEU A 186 14.32 1.97 -1.07
N ASP A 187 15.39 1.99 -1.86
CA ASP A 187 16.57 1.15 -1.67
C ASP A 187 17.27 1.43 -0.35
N GLU A 188 17.45 2.70 0.00
CA GLU A 188 18.03 3.13 1.26
C GLU A 188 17.19 2.63 2.44
N LEU A 189 15.86 2.81 2.37
CA LEU A 189 14.95 2.37 3.41
C LEU A 189 15.02 0.84 3.65
N VAL A 190 14.94 0.06 2.57
CA VAL A 190 15.00 -1.41 2.64
C VAL A 190 16.38 -1.89 3.13
N THR A 191 17.46 -1.27 2.66
CA THR A 191 18.82 -1.62 3.07
C THR A 191 19.05 -1.31 4.55
N ALA A 192 18.61 -0.13 5.00
CA ALA A 192 18.72 0.27 6.40
C ALA A 192 17.90 -0.66 7.30
N ARG A 193 16.70 -1.07 6.88
CA ARG A 193 15.90 -2.06 7.62
C ARG A 193 16.60 -3.40 7.76
N ARG A 194 17.19 -3.91 6.69
CA ARG A 194 17.93 -5.18 6.71
C ARG A 194 19.14 -5.12 7.64
N ALA A 195 19.89 -4.02 7.61
CA ALA A 195 21.03 -3.81 8.51
C ALA A 195 20.60 -3.75 9.98
N ASP A 196 19.51 -3.04 10.28
CA ASP A 196 18.94 -2.95 11.63
C ASP A 196 18.55 -4.35 12.15
N ARG A 197 17.82 -5.15 11.36
CA ARG A 197 17.47 -6.52 11.74
C ARG A 197 18.67 -7.43 11.94
N ALA A 198 19.67 -7.34 11.05
CA ALA A 198 20.92 -8.10 11.19
C ALA A 198 21.70 -7.72 12.47
N SER A 199 21.63 -6.46 12.90
CA SER A 199 22.28 -5.99 14.13
C SER A 199 21.61 -6.53 15.39
N ARG A 200 20.29 -6.74 15.36
CA ARG A 200 19.48 -7.28 16.47
C ARG A 200 19.50 -8.81 16.53
N GLY A 201 19.59 -9.48 15.39
CA GLY A 201 19.68 -10.95 15.31
C GLY A 201 21.05 -11.53 15.66
N ARG A 202 22.09 -10.70 15.85
CA ARG A 202 23.38 -11.16 16.39
C ARG A 202 23.28 -11.27 17.92
N PRO A 203 23.52 -12.46 18.52
CA PRO A 203 23.64 -12.54 19.97
C PRO A 203 24.77 -11.60 20.41
N ARG A 204 24.48 -10.74 21.41
CA ARG A 204 25.49 -9.93 22.09
C ARG A 204 26.53 -10.90 22.65
N ARG A 205 27.76 -10.83 22.12
CA ARG A 205 28.91 -11.59 22.62
C ARG A 205 29.30 -11.13 24.01
#